data_AF-A0A7C8DQK4-F1
#
_entry.id   AF-A0A7C8DQK4-F1
#
_cell.length_a   1.000
_cell.length_b   1.000
_cell.length_c   1.000
_cell.angle_alpha   90.00
_cell.angle_beta   90.00
_cell.angle_gamma   90.00
#
_symmetry.space_group_name_H-M   'P 1'
#
loop_
_entity.id
_entity.type
_entity.pdbx_description
1 polymer ?
#
loop_
_entity_poly.entity_id
_entity_poly.type
_entity_poly.pdbx_seq_one_letter_code
_entity_poly.pdbx_strand_id
1 'polypeptide(L)'
;MTPDLWSSDSQNRCGSQVKITTHSRVATGRHQRPLAFPRSEINMRINTTRTLILTAISAVVIPAAASAGDADAGKVIFATNCMTCHGMTGKGDGVLAAALNPKPRDLSIGEFKFDTDTDGATGTDADLKGVITQGAMAFGGSPLMAPWPAFSDADVANVIAYIRALKQ
;
A
#
# COMPACT_ATOMS: atom_id res chain seq x y z
N MET A 1 -46.30 28.84 10.43
CA MET A 1 -45.51 29.39 11.55
C MET A 1 -44.28 28.50 11.74
N THR A 2 -43.10 29.10 11.67
CA THR A 2 -41.73 28.60 11.95
C THR A 2 -41.51 28.37 13.46
N PRO A 3 -40.31 28.04 14.02
CA PRO A 3 -38.94 27.82 13.44
C PRO A 3 -38.26 26.50 13.89
N ASP A 4 -37.29 25.94 13.15
CA ASP A 4 -35.82 26.15 13.18
C ASP A 4 -35.10 25.93 14.53
N LEU A 5 -33.87 25.39 14.42
CA LEU A 5 -32.69 25.52 15.31
C LEU A 5 -32.28 24.31 16.18
N TRP A 6 -31.29 23.57 15.66
CA TRP A 6 -30.08 23.15 16.40
C TRP A 6 -28.98 22.87 15.37
N SER A 7 -28.30 23.89 14.83
CA SER A 7 -27.06 24.50 15.33
C SER A 7 -25.97 23.50 15.74
N SER A 8 -24.96 23.45 14.87
CA SER A 8 -23.54 23.27 15.18
C SER A 8 -23.12 23.85 16.53
N ASP A 9 -22.28 23.13 17.30
CA ASP A 9 -20.96 23.65 17.70
C ASP A 9 -20.05 22.71 18.51
N SER A 10 -18.75 23.02 18.40
CA SER A 10 -17.59 22.64 19.23
C SER A 10 -17.03 21.22 19.03
N GLN A 11 -15.98 21.00 18.23
CA GLN A 11 -14.59 21.47 18.39
C GLN A 11 -14.05 21.38 19.83
N ASN A 12 -12.93 20.65 19.93
CA ASN A 12 -11.85 20.85 20.90
C ASN A 12 -12.14 20.57 22.39
N ARG A 13 -11.81 19.35 22.81
CA ARG A 13 -11.02 19.16 24.02
C ARG A 13 -9.77 18.32 23.75
N CYS A 14 -8.80 18.99 23.14
CA CYS A 14 -7.39 18.70 23.32
C CYS A 14 -6.97 19.22 24.71
N GLY A 15 -6.22 18.42 25.47
CA GLY A 15 -5.54 18.87 26.68
C GLY A 15 -6.03 18.26 27.99
N SER A 16 -5.54 17.06 28.31
CA SER A 16 -5.28 16.71 29.71
C SER A 16 -3.84 16.19 29.79
N GLN A 17 -3.01 16.99 30.44
CA GLN A 17 -1.59 16.75 30.58
C GLN A 17 -1.34 15.61 31.56
N VAL A 18 -0.87 14.48 31.04
CA VAL A 18 -0.25 13.45 31.87
C VAL A 18 1.20 13.87 32.11
N LYS A 19 1.49 14.31 33.34
CA LYS A 19 2.83 14.55 33.88
C LYS A 19 3.69 13.30 33.65
N ILE A 20 4.67 13.40 32.76
CA ILE A 20 5.74 12.40 32.63
C ILE A 20 6.82 12.77 33.65
N THR A 21 6.89 11.99 34.73
CA THR A 21 7.90 12.13 35.78
C THR A 21 9.26 11.69 35.24
N THR A 22 10.18 12.64 35.18
CA THR A 22 11.56 12.48 34.75
C THR A 22 12.37 11.69 35.79
N HIS A 23 12.89 10.53 35.43
CA HIS A 23 14.05 9.94 36.11
C HIS A 23 15.24 9.92 35.17
N SER A 24 16.05 10.98 35.27
CA SER A 24 17.40 11.05 34.74
C SER A 24 18.28 10.04 35.46
N ARG A 25 18.87 9.10 34.72
CA ARG A 25 20.14 8.47 35.10
C ARG A 25 21.14 8.62 33.95
N VAL A 26 22.10 9.49 34.22
CA VAL A 26 23.33 9.71 33.47
C VAL A 26 24.17 8.42 33.56
N ALA A 27 24.36 7.74 32.44
CA ALA A 27 25.35 6.68 32.29
C ALA A 27 26.55 7.23 31.53
N THR A 28 27.66 7.30 32.25
CA THR A 28 28.98 7.71 31.81
C THR A 28 29.63 6.65 30.91
N GLY A 29 30.20 7.11 29.79
CA GLY A 29 31.49 6.66 29.29
C GLY A 29 31.61 5.25 28.70
N ARG A 30 31.67 5.17 27.36
CA ARG A 30 32.79 4.51 26.67
C ARG A 30 32.91 5.05 25.25
N HIS A 31 33.84 5.99 25.06
CA HIS A 31 34.32 6.42 23.76
C HIS A 31 34.89 5.20 23.01
N GLN A 32 34.17 4.72 22.00
CA GLN A 32 34.74 3.79 21.03
C GLN A 32 35.54 4.61 20.02
N ARG A 33 36.84 4.34 20.02
CA ARG A 33 37.85 4.95 19.16
C ARG A 33 37.51 4.57 17.71
N PRO A 34 37.42 5.52 16.76
CA PRO A 34 37.30 5.15 15.36
C PRO A 34 38.57 4.41 14.94
N LEU A 35 38.40 3.22 14.38
CA LEU A 35 39.49 2.49 13.72
C LEU A 35 39.88 3.31 12.49
N ALA A 36 41.05 3.95 12.58
CA ALA A 36 41.69 4.62 11.46
C ALA A 36 42.06 3.56 10.42
N PHE A 37 41.32 3.50 9.32
CA PHE A 37 41.71 2.74 8.14
C PHE A 37 42.91 3.45 7.49
N PRO A 38 44.03 2.76 7.23
CA PRO A 38 45.15 3.36 6.52
C PRO A 38 44.71 3.70 5.10
N ARG A 39 44.81 4.98 4.76
CA ARG A 39 44.59 5.51 3.41
C ARG A 39 45.74 4.98 2.55
N SER A 40 45.53 3.87 1.86
CA SER A 40 46.45 3.39 0.84
C SER A 40 46.43 4.41 -0.30
N GLU A 41 47.46 5.24 -0.34
CA GLU A 41 47.75 6.21 -1.39
C GLU A 41 47.95 5.44 -2.71
N ILE A 42 46.89 5.30 -3.50
CA ILE A 42 46.97 4.77 -4.86
C ILE A 42 47.55 5.88 -5.75
N ASN A 43 48.88 5.91 -5.88
CA ASN A 43 49.58 6.79 -6.81
C ASN A 43 49.32 6.35 -8.25
N MET A 44 48.16 6.72 -8.79
CA MET A 44 47.83 6.54 -10.21
C MET A 44 48.48 7.68 -11.01
N ARG A 45 49.58 7.38 -11.70
CA ARG A 45 50.22 8.28 -12.65
C ARG A 45 49.31 8.47 -13.86
N ILE A 46 48.52 9.53 -13.84
CA ILE A 46 47.65 9.93 -14.95
C ILE A 46 48.55 10.54 -16.04
N ASN A 47 48.86 9.74 -17.06
CA ASN A 47 49.64 10.21 -18.20
C ASN A 47 48.74 11.14 -19.03
N THR A 48 49.12 12.41 -19.13
CA THR A 48 48.37 13.47 -19.83
C THR A 48 48.41 13.28 -21.34
N THR A 49 47.48 12.49 -21.88
CA THR A 49 47.12 12.55 -23.31
C THR A 49 45.67 12.96 -23.44
N ARG A 50 45.50 14.25 -23.76
CA ARG A 50 44.25 14.90 -24.19
C ARG A 50 43.45 13.99 -25.11
N THR A 51 42.40 13.37 -24.58
CA THR A 51 41.39 12.72 -25.42
C THR A 51 40.05 13.33 -25.03
N LEU A 52 39.55 14.21 -25.90
CA LEU A 52 38.20 14.76 -25.85
C LEU A 52 37.23 13.61 -26.11
N ILE A 53 36.77 12.95 -25.04
CA ILE A 53 35.68 11.98 -25.12
C ILE A 53 34.40 12.71 -24.76
N LEU A 54 33.73 13.25 -25.77
CA LEU A 54 32.31 13.66 -25.71
C LEU A 54 31.45 12.39 -25.68
N THR A 55 31.38 11.71 -24.53
CA THR A 55 30.38 10.66 -24.34
C THR A 55 29.04 11.32 -24.06
N ALA A 56 28.18 11.33 -25.07
CA ALA A 56 26.75 11.56 -24.90
C ALA A 56 26.21 10.53 -23.90
N ILE A 57 25.87 10.99 -22.70
CA ILE A 57 25.10 10.19 -21.73
C ILE A 57 23.67 10.20 -22.26
N SER A 58 23.35 9.26 -23.15
CA SER A 58 21.95 8.95 -23.43
C SER A 58 21.32 8.47 -22.14
N ALA A 59 20.44 9.29 -21.57
CA ALA A 59 19.61 8.90 -20.44
C ALA A 59 18.75 7.71 -20.89
N VAL A 60 19.18 6.50 -20.54
CA VAL A 60 18.35 5.30 -20.66
C VAL A 60 17.25 5.46 -19.64
N VAL A 61 16.08 5.90 -20.10
CA VAL A 61 14.86 5.90 -19.31
C VAL A 61 14.42 4.44 -19.22
N ILE A 62 14.86 3.73 -18.17
CA ILE A 62 14.32 2.40 -17.87
C ILE A 62 12.86 2.61 -17.47
N PRO A 63 11.87 2.10 -18.22
CA PRO A 63 10.51 2.14 -17.77
C PRO A 63 10.45 1.33 -16.49
N ALA A 64 9.94 1.92 -15.41
CA ALA A 64 9.53 1.13 -14.25
C ALA A 64 8.39 0.23 -14.72
N ALA A 65 8.72 -0.97 -15.17
CA ALA A 65 7.73 -2.01 -15.35
C ALA A 65 7.05 -2.15 -13.99
N ALA A 66 5.75 -1.87 -13.94
CA ALA A 66 4.94 -2.20 -12.77
C ALA A 66 5.23 -3.67 -12.48
N SER A 67 5.89 -3.95 -11.34
CA SER A 67 6.25 -5.31 -11.00
C SER A 67 4.97 -6.11 -10.94
N ALA A 68 4.88 -7.19 -11.72
CA ALA A 68 3.83 -8.19 -11.52
C ALA A 68 3.85 -8.57 -10.03
N GLY A 69 2.70 -8.44 -9.36
CA GLY A 69 2.61 -8.66 -7.93
C GLY A 69 3.02 -10.10 -7.54
N ASP A 70 3.49 -10.26 -6.32
CA ASP A 70 3.79 -11.55 -5.71
C ASP A 70 2.52 -12.12 -5.07
N ALA A 71 2.01 -13.22 -5.63
CA ALA A 71 0.80 -13.89 -5.15
C ALA A 71 0.96 -14.50 -3.74
N ASP A 72 2.16 -14.93 -3.36
CA ASP A 72 2.41 -15.49 -2.02
C ASP A 72 2.41 -14.37 -0.97
N ALA A 73 3.02 -13.23 -1.27
CA ALA A 73 2.90 -12.02 -0.44
C ALA A 73 1.44 -11.55 -0.37
N GLY A 74 0.73 -11.56 -1.50
CA GLY A 74 -0.68 -11.21 -1.60
C GLY A 74 -1.58 -12.09 -0.76
N LYS A 75 -1.30 -13.39 -0.71
CA LYS A 75 -2.02 -14.37 0.11
C LYS A 75 -1.97 -14.01 1.60
N VAL A 76 -0.82 -13.56 2.11
CA VAL A 76 -0.65 -13.16 3.50
C VAL A 76 -1.50 -11.92 3.83
N ILE A 77 -1.46 -10.92 2.95
CA ILE A 77 -2.27 -9.69 3.09
C ILE A 77 -3.76 -10.03 3.02
N PHE A 78 -4.16 -10.86 2.07
CA PHE A 78 -5.53 -11.29 1.88
C PHE A 78 -6.06 -12.08 3.08
N ALA A 79 -5.26 -13.01 3.62
CA ALA A 79 -5.60 -13.77 4.82
C ALA A 79 -5.87 -12.87 6.04
N THR A 80 -5.14 -11.76 6.15
CA THR A 80 -5.24 -10.85 7.30
C THR A 80 -6.40 -9.87 7.16
N ASN A 81 -6.67 -9.38 5.95
CA ASN A 81 -7.56 -8.22 5.73
C ASN A 81 -8.86 -8.57 4.98
N CYS A 82 -8.84 -9.59 4.13
CA CYS A 82 -9.93 -9.86 3.18
C CYS A 82 -10.71 -11.14 3.53
N MET A 83 -10.03 -12.15 4.10
CA MET A 83 -10.55 -13.50 4.35
C MET A 83 -11.81 -13.51 5.22
N THR A 84 -11.91 -12.63 6.21
CA THR A 84 -13.07 -12.57 7.12
C THR A 84 -14.40 -12.40 6.38
N CYS A 85 -14.38 -11.70 5.24
CA CYS A 85 -15.55 -11.49 4.39
C CYS A 85 -15.50 -12.36 3.12
N HIS A 86 -14.37 -12.42 2.44
CA HIS A 86 -14.25 -13.10 1.14
C HIS A 86 -13.93 -14.60 1.25
N GLY A 87 -13.55 -15.11 2.43
CA GLY A 87 -13.14 -16.50 2.65
C GLY A 87 -11.75 -16.80 2.08
N MET A 88 -11.07 -17.84 2.56
CA MET A 88 -9.67 -18.14 2.18
C MET A 88 -9.52 -18.44 0.69
N THR A 89 -10.55 -19.04 0.08
CA THR A 89 -10.62 -19.35 -1.36
C THR A 89 -11.26 -18.23 -2.18
N GLY A 90 -11.60 -17.10 -1.56
CA GLY A 90 -12.24 -15.95 -2.23
C GLY A 90 -13.67 -16.17 -2.69
N LYS A 91 -14.38 -17.20 -2.21
CA LYS A 91 -15.75 -17.54 -2.67
C LYS A 91 -16.85 -16.68 -2.05
N GLY A 92 -16.47 -15.64 -1.32
CA GLY A 92 -17.40 -14.84 -0.54
C GLY A 92 -18.00 -15.63 0.61
N ASP A 93 -17.30 -16.62 1.16
CA ASP A 93 -17.75 -17.54 2.21
C ASP A 93 -17.00 -17.33 3.53
N GLY A 94 -16.47 -16.12 3.75
CA GLY A 94 -15.88 -15.74 5.03
C GLY A 94 -16.88 -15.81 6.19
N VAL A 95 -16.39 -15.86 7.42
CA VAL A 95 -17.22 -15.99 8.63
C VAL A 95 -18.28 -14.90 8.76
N LEU A 96 -18.04 -13.70 8.21
CA LEU A 96 -19.03 -12.62 8.20
C LEU A 96 -19.97 -12.67 6.99
N ALA A 97 -19.65 -13.40 5.93
CA ALA A 97 -20.36 -13.34 4.66
C ALA A 97 -21.86 -13.66 4.77
N ALA A 98 -22.24 -14.59 5.65
CA ALA A 98 -23.63 -14.97 5.86
C ALA A 98 -24.50 -13.85 6.47
N ALA A 99 -23.87 -12.88 7.15
CA ALA A 99 -24.54 -11.74 7.77
C ALA A 99 -24.53 -10.47 6.89
N LEU A 100 -23.86 -10.49 5.73
CA LEU A 100 -23.73 -9.33 4.85
C LEU A 100 -24.76 -9.39 3.72
N ASN A 101 -25.44 -8.27 3.48
CA ASN A 101 -26.33 -8.08 2.34
C ASN A 101 -25.95 -6.77 1.60
N PRO A 102 -25.49 -6.83 0.35
CA PRO A 102 -25.26 -8.03 -0.47
C PRO A 102 -24.09 -8.88 0.04
N LYS A 103 -24.14 -10.19 -0.24
CA LYS A 103 -23.03 -11.12 0.03
C LYS A 103 -21.77 -10.66 -0.72
N PRO A 104 -20.55 -10.82 -0.14
CA PRO A 104 -19.31 -10.56 -0.86
C PRO A 104 -19.23 -11.36 -2.17
N ARG A 105 -18.66 -10.73 -3.21
CA ARG A 105 -18.45 -11.36 -4.52
C ARG A 105 -17.58 -12.60 -4.38
N ASP A 106 -17.94 -13.64 -5.13
CA ASP A 106 -17.05 -14.76 -5.41
C ASP A 106 -15.96 -14.32 -6.40
N LEU A 107 -14.75 -14.14 -5.89
CA LEU A 107 -13.55 -13.72 -6.60
C LEU A 107 -12.96 -14.85 -7.46
N SER A 108 -13.26 -16.11 -7.15
CA SER A 108 -12.74 -17.28 -7.88
C SER A 108 -13.33 -17.44 -9.28
N ILE A 109 -14.46 -16.77 -9.56
CA ILE A 109 -15.03 -16.71 -10.91
C ILE A 109 -14.19 -15.80 -11.83
N GLY A 110 -13.47 -14.82 -11.27
CA GLY A 110 -12.61 -13.91 -12.04
C GLY A 110 -13.37 -12.95 -12.96
N GLU A 111 -14.69 -12.80 -12.76
CA GLU A 111 -15.53 -11.82 -13.44
C GLU A 111 -15.87 -10.68 -12.47
N PHE A 112 -15.58 -9.44 -12.86
CA PHE A 112 -15.86 -8.26 -12.05
C PHE A 112 -16.67 -7.26 -12.88
N LYS A 113 -17.59 -6.55 -12.22
CA LYS A 113 -18.58 -5.68 -12.89
C LYS A 113 -18.24 -4.19 -12.83
N PHE A 114 -17.20 -3.84 -12.07
CA PHE A 114 -16.82 -2.45 -11.87
C PHE A 114 -15.79 -2.06 -12.93
N ASP A 115 -16.04 -0.94 -13.58
CA ASP A 115 -15.11 -0.15 -14.37
C ASP A 115 -14.82 1.10 -13.52
N THR A 116 -13.62 1.16 -12.94
CA THR A 116 -13.23 2.20 -11.98
C THR A 116 -12.44 3.33 -12.61
N ASP A 117 -11.81 3.09 -13.75
CA ASP A 117 -11.04 4.07 -14.50
C ASP A 117 -11.78 4.61 -15.74
N THR A 118 -12.99 4.11 -16.00
CA THR A 118 -13.92 4.52 -17.07
C THR A 118 -13.33 4.30 -18.46
N ASP A 119 -12.53 3.22 -18.62
CA ASP A 119 -11.93 2.86 -19.90
C ASP A 119 -12.85 2.00 -20.80
N GLY A 120 -14.01 1.56 -20.27
CA GLY A 120 -14.99 0.73 -20.95
C GLY A 120 -14.73 -0.78 -20.85
N ALA A 121 -13.62 -1.21 -20.25
CA ALA A 121 -13.37 -2.57 -19.82
C ALA A 121 -13.76 -2.73 -18.34
N THR A 122 -14.11 -3.95 -17.93
CA THR A 122 -14.45 -4.23 -16.53
C THR A 122 -13.58 -5.33 -15.98
N GLY A 123 -13.24 -5.22 -14.71
CA GLY A 123 -12.45 -6.22 -14.02
C GLY A 123 -11.00 -6.31 -14.48
N THR A 124 -10.43 -5.21 -14.98
CA THR A 124 -8.99 -5.05 -15.19
C THR A 124 -8.25 -4.94 -13.85
N ASP A 125 -6.92 -5.05 -13.85
CA ASP A 125 -6.14 -4.86 -12.62
C ASP A 125 -6.27 -3.42 -12.08
N ALA A 126 -6.48 -2.44 -12.96
CA ALA A 126 -6.80 -1.08 -12.57
C ALA A 126 -8.14 -1.02 -11.82
N ASP A 127 -9.14 -1.77 -12.28
CA ASP A 127 -10.44 -1.89 -11.61
C ASP A 127 -10.35 -2.48 -10.21
N LEU A 128 -9.61 -3.59 -10.08
CA LEU A 128 -9.40 -4.18 -8.76
C LEU A 128 -8.65 -3.21 -7.85
N LYS A 129 -7.63 -2.50 -8.35
CA LYS A 129 -6.93 -1.47 -7.59
C LYS A 129 -7.88 -0.37 -7.13
N GLY A 130 -8.75 0.12 -8.01
CA GLY A 130 -9.77 1.12 -7.68
C GLY A 130 -10.66 0.65 -6.53
N VAL A 131 -11.23 -0.55 -6.63
CA VAL A 131 -12.10 -1.13 -5.60
C VAL A 131 -11.38 -1.33 -4.26
N ILE A 132 -10.13 -1.81 -4.28
CA ILE A 132 -9.34 -2.04 -3.05
C ILE A 132 -8.98 -0.72 -2.37
N THR A 133 -8.60 0.30 -3.13
CA THR A 133 -8.11 1.58 -2.58
C THR A 133 -9.22 2.54 -2.20
N GLN A 134 -10.35 2.53 -2.91
CA GLN A 134 -11.47 3.46 -2.70
C GLN A 134 -12.69 2.80 -2.06
N GLY A 135 -12.69 1.48 -1.94
CA GLY A 135 -13.84 0.71 -1.50
C GLY A 135 -14.89 0.54 -2.60
N ALA A 136 -15.82 -0.40 -2.43
CA ALA A 136 -16.79 -0.69 -3.47
C ALA A 136 -17.86 0.39 -3.63
N MET A 137 -18.13 1.20 -2.60
CA MET A 137 -19.14 2.27 -2.66
C MET A 137 -18.85 3.36 -3.67
N ALA A 138 -17.56 3.67 -3.88
CA ALA A 138 -17.16 4.66 -4.87
C ALA A 138 -17.65 4.31 -6.28
N PHE A 139 -17.94 3.02 -6.53
CA PHE A 139 -18.36 2.47 -7.81
C PHE A 139 -19.77 1.86 -7.77
N GLY A 140 -20.60 2.26 -6.80
CA GLY A 140 -21.98 1.77 -6.66
C GLY A 140 -22.11 0.35 -6.08
N GLY A 141 -21.07 -0.13 -5.39
CA GLY A 141 -21.05 -1.39 -4.65
C GLY A 141 -21.57 -1.28 -3.21
N SER A 142 -21.13 -2.20 -2.34
CA SER A 142 -21.54 -2.23 -0.92
C SER A 142 -20.65 -1.33 -0.05
N PRO A 143 -21.21 -0.62 0.95
CA PRO A 143 -20.43 0.18 1.93
C PRO A 143 -19.61 -0.65 2.89
N LEU A 144 -19.85 -1.96 2.91
CA LEU A 144 -19.16 -2.88 3.79
C LEU A 144 -17.79 -3.30 3.22
N MET A 145 -17.54 -3.06 1.93
CA MET A 145 -16.21 -3.18 1.34
C MET A 145 -15.49 -1.83 1.44
N ALA A 146 -14.90 -1.59 2.61
CA ALA A 146 -14.20 -0.34 2.93
C ALA A 146 -12.87 -0.20 2.14
N PRO A 147 -12.40 1.05 1.92
CA PRO A 147 -11.09 1.32 1.34
C PRO A 147 -9.94 0.88 2.27
N TRP A 148 -8.79 0.53 1.68
CA TRP A 148 -7.56 0.19 2.39
C TRP A 148 -6.46 1.24 2.20
N PRO A 149 -6.56 2.45 2.83
CA PRO A 149 -5.63 3.55 2.60
C PRO A 149 -4.22 3.29 3.16
N ALA A 150 -4.05 2.26 3.99
CA ALA A 150 -2.75 1.88 4.54
C ALA A 150 -1.93 0.98 3.61
N PHE A 151 -2.53 0.44 2.54
CA PHE A 151 -1.81 -0.43 1.60
C PHE A 151 -0.96 0.42 0.66
N SER A 152 0.30 0.01 0.48
CA SER A 152 1.15 0.55 -0.57
C SER A 152 0.70 0.05 -1.95
N ASP A 153 1.15 0.70 -3.03
CA ASP A 153 0.89 0.21 -4.39
C ASP A 153 1.40 -1.22 -4.61
N ALA A 154 2.52 -1.59 -3.96
CA ALA A 154 3.06 -2.93 -4.01
C ALA A 154 2.16 -3.94 -3.28
N ASP A 155 1.61 -3.59 -2.13
CA ASP A 155 0.68 -4.44 -1.39
C ASP A 155 -0.60 -4.70 -2.20
N VAL A 156 -1.13 -3.64 -2.83
CA VAL A 156 -2.30 -3.78 -3.71
C VAL A 156 -1.98 -4.67 -4.90
N ALA A 157 -0.83 -4.48 -5.56
CA ALA A 157 -0.41 -5.34 -6.67
C ALA A 157 -0.27 -6.81 -6.25
N ASN A 158 0.30 -7.08 -5.08
CA ASN A 158 0.43 -8.43 -4.52
C ASN A 158 -0.95 -9.07 -4.27
N VAL A 159 -1.88 -8.33 -3.65
CA VAL A 159 -3.25 -8.81 -3.42
C VAL A 159 -3.97 -9.09 -4.74
N ILE A 160 -3.83 -8.23 -5.75
CA ILE A 160 -4.41 -8.44 -7.08
C ILE A 160 -3.83 -9.71 -7.70
N ALA A 161 -2.51 -9.91 -7.63
CA ALA A 161 -1.86 -11.13 -8.13
C ALA A 161 -2.43 -12.39 -7.46
N TYR A 162 -2.66 -12.35 -6.14
CA TYR A 162 -3.34 -13.45 -5.43
C TYR A 162 -4.78 -13.66 -5.89
N ILE A 163 -5.58 -12.58 -6.04
CA ILE A 163 -6.97 -12.68 -6.53
C ILE A 163 -7.02 -13.29 -7.92
N ARG A 164 -6.10 -12.93 -8.82
CA ARG A 164 -5.99 -13.53 -10.15
C ARG A 164 -5.65 -15.01 -10.09
N ALA A 165 -4.82 -15.43 -9.13
CA ALA A 165 -4.48 -16.83 -8.91
C ALA A 165 -5.62 -17.67 -8.32
N LEU A 166 -6.69 -17.05 -7.78
CA LEU A 166 -7.87 -17.76 -7.27
C LEU A 166 -8.79 -18.29 -8.37
N LYS A 167 -8.65 -17.80 -9.61
CA LYS A 167 -9.48 -18.23 -10.73
C LYS A 167 -9.20 -19.70 -11.05
N GLN A 168 -10.22 -20.55 -10.88
CA GLN A 168 -10.18 -21.99 -11.17
C GLN A 168 -10.91 -22.31 -12.47
#